data_AF-A0P7X3-F1
#
_entry.id   AF-A0P7X3-F1
#
_cell.length_a   1.000
_cell.length_b   1.000
_cell.length_c   1.000
_cell.angle_alpha   90.00
_cell.angle_beta   90.00
_cell.angle_gamma   90.00
#
_symmetry.space_group_name_H-M   'P 1'
#
loop_
_entity.id
_entity.type
_entity.pdbx_description
1 polymer ?
#
loop_
_entity_poly.entity_id
_entity_poly.type
_entity_poly.pdbx_seq_one_letter_code
_entity_poly.pdbx_strand_id
1 'polypeptide(L)'
;MKFIDEATIRVFAGDGGNGIASFRREKYEPMGGPNGGDGGRGGSIHVESDENINTLVDFRFVKNYRAKRGENGRSAECYGAKGADLILRVPVGTVITEKQSGEVLADFEIHGERRIIANGGKGGLGNVHFKSSTNRAPRQCTQGEPGEEFELYLELKVLADVGLLGMPNAGKSSLIRSISAAKPKVADYPFTTLQPNLGVVRVDNERSFVVADIPGLIEGAADGHGLGHQFLRHLDRTKLLLHLIDIAPFDESVDPAKEADAIVNELKKYSMDLFNKPRWLVLNKIDLTSKVDQIQNEIKNKMQWSGKIFCISAINGKGCRELTFEIMKHIEDSKEDD
;
A
#
# COMPACT_ATOMS: atom_id res chain seq x y z
N MET A 1 17.80 7.39 -2.53
CA MET A 1 17.10 6.51 -1.56
C MET A 1 15.67 6.97 -1.42
N LYS A 2 14.68 6.06 -1.48
CA LYS A 2 13.35 6.15 -0.84
C LYS A 2 12.43 5.08 -1.44
N PHE A 3 12.17 4.06 -0.65
CA PHE A 3 11.44 2.82 -0.94
C PHE A 3 9.97 3.08 -1.32
N ILE A 4 9.32 2.22 -2.10
CA ILE A 4 7.93 2.42 -2.57
C ILE A 4 6.90 2.01 -1.49
N ASP A 5 7.42 1.20 -0.59
CA ASP A 5 7.01 0.66 0.68
C ASP A 5 7.16 1.69 1.83
N GLU A 6 7.63 2.90 1.54
CA GLU A 6 7.76 3.99 2.51
C GLU A 6 7.14 5.31 2.01
N ALA A 7 6.38 5.95 2.88
CA ALA A 7 5.86 7.30 2.66
C ALA A 7 5.99 8.17 3.91
N THR A 8 6.14 9.48 3.69
CA THR A 8 6.07 10.46 4.78
C THR A 8 4.98 11.45 4.44
N ILE A 9 4.02 11.60 5.35
CA ILE A 9 2.88 12.49 5.18
C ILE A 9 2.70 13.36 6.41
N ARG A 10 2.00 14.48 6.22
CA ARG A 10 1.57 15.37 7.30
C ARG A 10 0.06 15.31 7.39
N VAL A 11 -0.42 15.03 8.59
CA VAL A 11 -1.84 14.94 8.90
C VAL A 11 -2.23 16.09 9.81
N PHE A 12 -3.33 16.75 9.48
CA PHE A 12 -3.87 17.90 10.19
C PHE A 12 -5.32 17.59 10.56
N ALA A 13 -5.59 17.24 11.82
CA ALA A 13 -6.96 17.08 12.26
C ALA A 13 -7.70 18.43 12.22
N GLY A 14 -9.02 18.39 12.17
CA GLY A 14 -9.83 19.61 12.15
C GLY A 14 -9.78 20.32 13.50
N ASP A 15 -9.66 21.64 13.47
CA ASP A 15 -9.81 22.43 14.69
C ASP A 15 -11.26 22.44 15.18
N GLY A 16 -11.44 22.71 16.48
CA GLY A 16 -12.74 23.04 17.03
C GLY A 16 -13.32 24.32 16.45
N GLY A 17 -14.64 24.34 16.31
CA GLY A 17 -15.39 25.58 16.12
C GLY A 17 -15.32 26.43 17.38
N ASN A 18 -15.42 27.75 17.22
CA ASN A 18 -15.46 28.67 18.35
C ASN A 18 -16.87 28.71 18.96
N GLY A 19 -16.94 28.79 20.29
CA GLY A 19 -18.16 29.22 20.96
C GLY A 19 -18.41 30.70 20.72
N ILE A 20 -19.66 31.12 20.77
CA ILE A 20 -20.02 32.54 20.62
C ILE A 20 -20.60 33.09 21.92
N ALA A 21 -20.34 34.37 22.19
CA ALA A 21 -21.07 35.12 23.20
C ALA A 21 -22.21 35.90 22.55
N SER A 22 -23.45 35.45 22.74
CA SER A 22 -24.65 36.13 22.24
C SER A 22 -25.71 36.29 23.32
N PHE A 23 -26.62 37.24 23.11
CA PHE A 23 -27.72 37.54 24.01
C PHE A 23 -29.03 37.60 23.24
N ARG A 24 -30.12 37.17 23.87
CA ARG A 24 -31.46 37.33 23.31
C ARG A 24 -31.80 38.80 23.18
N ARG A 25 -32.34 39.18 22.03
CA ARG A 25 -32.83 40.53 21.73
C ARG A 25 -34.23 40.40 21.17
N GLU A 26 -35.22 40.69 21.99
CA GLU A 26 -36.62 40.68 21.60
C GLU A 26 -37.22 42.07 21.77
N LYS A 27 -38.25 42.39 20.98
CA LYS A 27 -38.86 43.73 20.95
C LYS A 27 -39.40 44.18 22.32
N TYR A 28 -39.80 43.24 23.17
CA TYR A 28 -40.37 43.48 24.49
C TYR A 28 -39.45 43.05 25.65
N GLU A 29 -38.25 42.56 25.35
CA GLU A 29 -37.27 42.11 26.36
C GLU A 29 -35.92 42.79 26.11
N PRO A 30 -35.67 43.97 26.72
CA PRO A 30 -34.47 44.77 26.45
C PRO A 30 -33.16 44.16 26.98
N MET A 31 -33.21 43.24 27.96
CA MET A 31 -32.06 42.51 28.48
C MET A 31 -32.33 41.01 28.55
N GLY A 32 -32.41 40.38 27.38
CA GLY A 32 -32.53 38.93 27.29
C GLY A 32 -31.29 38.19 27.79
N GLY A 33 -31.50 36.96 28.27
CA GLY A 33 -30.42 36.10 28.78
C GLY A 33 -29.39 35.70 27.70
N PRO A 34 -28.25 35.12 28.11
CA PRO A 34 -27.24 34.58 27.18
C PRO A 34 -27.84 33.47 26.32
N ASN A 35 -27.52 33.44 25.03
CA ASN A 35 -27.99 32.44 24.06
C ASN A 35 -26.93 32.09 23.01
N GLY A 36 -25.64 32.22 23.33
CA GLY A 36 -24.57 31.80 22.44
C GLY A 36 -24.34 30.30 22.53
N GLY A 37 -24.43 29.61 21.39
CA GLY A 37 -24.14 28.19 21.27
C GLY A 37 -22.63 27.88 21.26
N ASP A 38 -22.33 26.60 21.46
CA ASP A 38 -20.96 26.06 21.41
C ASP A 38 -20.52 25.82 19.97
N GLY A 39 -19.21 25.81 19.75
CA GLY A 39 -18.63 25.34 18.51
C GLY A 39 -18.70 23.82 18.39
N GLY A 40 -18.76 23.34 17.15
CA GLY A 40 -18.68 21.92 16.83
C GLY A 40 -17.26 21.37 17.00
N ARG A 41 -17.15 20.07 17.26
CA ARG A 41 -15.86 19.38 17.29
C ARG A 41 -15.25 19.31 15.89
N GLY A 42 -13.93 19.43 15.78
CA GLY A 42 -13.22 19.20 14.53
C GLY A 42 -13.29 17.74 14.06
N GLY A 43 -13.11 17.52 12.77
CA GLY A 43 -13.02 16.18 12.19
C GLY A 43 -11.72 15.48 12.59
N SER A 44 -11.79 14.20 12.93
CA SER A 44 -10.61 13.37 13.21
C SER A 44 -10.07 12.74 11.93
N ILE A 45 -8.80 12.35 11.95
CA ILE A 45 -8.17 11.56 10.89
C ILE A 45 -8.09 10.11 11.34
N HIS A 46 -8.72 9.25 10.54
CA HIS A 46 -8.71 7.82 10.70
C HIS A 46 -7.84 7.21 9.61
N VAL A 47 -7.13 6.15 9.96
CA VAL A 47 -6.50 5.26 8.99
C VAL A 47 -7.24 3.95 9.01
N GLU A 48 -7.51 3.40 7.83
CA GLU A 48 -8.21 2.15 7.63
C GLU A 48 -7.38 1.24 6.72
N SER A 49 -7.17 0.01 7.14
CA SER A 49 -6.47 -0.98 6.33
C SER A 49 -7.37 -1.56 5.25
N ASP A 50 -6.84 -1.63 4.05
CA ASP A 50 -7.55 -2.11 2.88
C ASP A 50 -6.70 -3.11 2.13
N GLU A 51 -7.25 -4.30 1.90
CA GLU A 51 -6.58 -5.36 1.15
C GLU A 51 -6.51 -5.04 -0.35
N ASN A 52 -7.38 -4.16 -0.86
CA ASN A 52 -7.39 -3.75 -2.26
C ASN A 52 -6.23 -2.81 -2.60
N ILE A 53 -5.64 -2.18 -1.59
CA ILE A 53 -4.51 -1.26 -1.74
C ILE A 53 -3.25 -2.03 -1.41
N ASN A 54 -2.39 -2.24 -2.41
CA ASN A 54 -1.17 -3.03 -2.23
C ASN A 54 0.09 -2.16 -2.04
N THR A 55 0.01 -0.84 -2.26
CA THR A 55 1.20 0.05 -2.23
C THR A 55 0.94 1.39 -1.55
N LEU A 56 2.00 2.00 -1.02
CA LEU A 56 1.96 3.35 -0.42
C LEU A 56 2.29 4.47 -1.42
N VAL A 57 2.19 4.18 -2.73
CA VAL A 57 2.57 5.11 -3.80
C VAL A 57 1.75 6.41 -3.75
N ASP A 58 0.46 6.32 -3.46
CA ASP A 58 -0.45 7.47 -3.48
C ASP A 58 -0.08 8.53 -2.43
N PHE A 59 0.42 8.09 -1.27
CA PHE A 59 0.92 8.95 -0.20
C PHE A 59 2.19 9.73 -0.56
N ARG A 60 2.81 9.45 -1.70
CA ARG A 60 3.98 10.20 -2.18
C ARG A 60 3.59 11.42 -2.98
N PHE A 61 2.49 11.34 -3.72
CA PHE A 61 1.98 12.44 -4.54
C PHE A 61 1.27 13.48 -3.66
N VAL A 62 0.40 13.02 -2.76
CA VAL A 62 -0.29 13.88 -1.80
C VAL A 62 0.36 13.73 -0.43
N LYS A 63 1.03 14.79 0.02
CA LYS A 63 1.77 14.81 1.30
C LYS A 63 1.01 15.41 2.47
N ASN A 64 -0.01 16.22 2.21
CA ASN A 64 -0.76 16.95 3.24
C ASN A 64 -2.21 16.50 3.24
N TYR A 65 -2.66 15.99 4.38
CA TYR A 65 -4.03 15.51 4.58
C TYR A 65 -4.68 16.31 5.71
N ARG A 66 -5.83 16.93 5.44
CA ARG A 66 -6.50 17.82 6.40
C ARG A 66 -7.97 17.43 6.56
N ALA A 67 -8.38 17.19 7.80
CA ALA A 67 -9.79 16.98 8.15
C ALA A 67 -10.53 18.33 8.26
N LYS A 68 -11.87 18.32 8.19
CA LYS A 68 -12.65 19.56 8.23
C LYS A 68 -12.72 20.14 9.64
N ARG A 69 -12.62 21.46 9.74
CA ARG A 69 -12.87 22.23 10.97
C ARG A 69 -14.33 22.11 11.41
N GLY A 70 -14.58 22.12 12.72
CA GLY A 70 -15.93 22.25 13.28
C GLY A 70 -16.54 23.63 13.04
N GLU A 71 -17.87 23.71 12.92
CA GLU A 71 -18.54 25.01 12.74
C GLU A 71 -18.58 25.82 14.03
N ASN A 72 -18.57 27.14 13.92
CA ASN A 72 -18.75 28.01 15.09
C ASN A 72 -20.18 27.91 15.63
N GLY A 73 -20.32 28.12 16.94
CA GLY A 73 -21.61 28.32 17.58
C GLY A 73 -22.30 29.58 17.05
N ARG A 74 -23.63 29.59 17.11
CA ARG A 74 -24.47 30.69 16.65
C ARG A 74 -25.37 31.18 17.78
N SER A 75 -26.06 32.29 17.52
CA SER A 75 -27.08 32.80 18.44
C SER A 75 -28.26 31.84 18.54
N ALA A 76 -29.14 32.07 19.52
CA ALA A 76 -30.30 31.22 19.79
C ALA A 76 -29.94 29.77 20.18
N GLU A 77 -28.87 29.61 20.95
CA GLU A 77 -28.40 28.31 21.48
C GLU A 77 -28.10 27.30 20.37
N CYS A 78 -27.79 27.78 19.17
CA CYS A 78 -27.50 26.96 18.02
C CYS A 78 -26.04 26.50 18.06
N TYR A 79 -25.84 25.22 18.36
CA TYR A 79 -24.54 24.57 18.41
C TYR A 79 -23.98 24.31 17.01
N GLY A 80 -22.67 24.47 16.84
CA GLY A 80 -21.97 24.22 15.59
C GLY A 80 -21.90 22.73 15.25
N ALA A 81 -22.02 22.41 13.95
CA ALA A 81 -21.89 21.04 13.46
C ALA A 81 -20.45 20.51 13.57
N LYS A 82 -20.32 19.19 13.76
CA LYS A 82 -19.03 18.49 13.76
C LYS A 82 -18.40 18.57 12.36
N GLY A 83 -17.10 18.83 12.30
CA GLY A 83 -16.31 18.71 11.08
C GLY A 83 -16.30 17.27 10.55
N ALA A 84 -16.33 17.11 9.22
CA ALA A 84 -16.21 15.79 8.59
C ALA A 84 -14.83 15.17 8.85
N ASP A 85 -14.84 13.91 9.27
CA ASP A 85 -13.65 13.10 9.46
C ASP A 85 -13.01 12.77 8.10
N LEU A 86 -11.69 12.54 8.10
CA LEU A 86 -10.95 12.08 6.92
C LEU A 86 -10.49 10.65 7.16
N ILE A 87 -10.72 9.78 6.17
CA ILE A 87 -10.29 8.38 6.21
C ILE A 87 -9.17 8.20 5.19
N LEU A 88 -8.01 7.75 5.66
CA LEU A 88 -6.86 7.40 4.84
C LEU A 88 -6.80 5.88 4.73
N ARG A 89 -6.94 5.35 3.50
CA ARG A 89 -6.86 3.92 3.27
C ARG A 89 -5.41 3.51 3.03
N VAL A 90 -4.91 2.53 3.77
CA VAL A 90 -3.53 2.01 3.66
C VAL A 90 -3.54 0.50 3.40
N PRO A 91 -2.48 -0.06 2.79
CA PRO A 91 -2.34 -1.50 2.66
C PRO A 91 -2.35 -2.23 4.01
N VAL A 92 -2.83 -3.47 4.01
CA VAL A 92 -2.63 -4.41 5.12
C VAL A 92 -1.14 -4.68 5.31
N GLY A 93 -0.66 -4.64 6.55
CA GLY A 93 0.75 -4.73 6.93
C GLY A 93 1.47 -3.38 7.00
N THR A 94 0.75 -2.26 6.94
CA THR A 94 1.32 -0.92 7.12
C THR A 94 1.56 -0.63 8.61
N VAL A 95 2.77 -0.19 8.93
CA VAL A 95 3.13 0.39 10.22
C VAL A 95 3.18 1.89 10.10
N ILE A 96 2.59 2.60 11.06
CA ILE A 96 2.61 4.05 11.14
C ILE A 96 3.37 4.47 12.38
N THR A 97 4.43 5.25 12.16
CA THR A 97 5.31 5.79 13.20
C THR A 97 5.27 7.31 13.16
N GLU A 98 5.17 7.94 14.32
CA GLU A 98 5.33 9.39 14.40
C GLU A 98 6.80 9.75 14.20
N LYS A 99 7.11 10.62 13.24
CA LYS A 99 8.48 10.90 12.85
C LYS A 99 9.28 11.69 13.89
N GLN A 100 8.62 12.48 14.73
CA GLN A 100 9.29 13.30 15.74
C GLN A 100 9.67 12.49 16.98
N SER A 101 8.75 11.68 17.50
CA SER A 101 8.95 10.86 18.70
C SER A 101 9.58 9.50 18.39
N GLY A 102 9.39 8.98 17.17
CA GLY A 102 9.74 7.61 16.80
C GLY A 102 8.76 6.57 17.36
N GLU A 103 7.64 7.00 17.95
CA GLU A 103 6.63 6.12 18.53
C GLU A 103 5.78 5.48 17.43
N VAL A 104 5.56 4.16 17.53
CA VAL A 104 4.66 3.43 16.63
C VAL A 104 3.23 3.67 17.08
N LEU A 105 2.47 4.41 16.27
CA LEU A 105 1.07 4.77 16.56
C LEU A 105 0.11 3.64 16.21
N ALA A 106 0.37 2.94 15.11
CA ALA A 106 -0.49 1.86 14.64
C ALA A 106 0.28 0.84 13.80
N ASP A 107 -0.19 -0.41 13.86
CA ASP A 107 0.22 -1.52 13.03
C ASP A 107 -1.06 -2.20 12.55
N PHE A 108 -1.23 -2.31 11.23
CA PHE A 108 -2.46 -2.80 10.62
C PHE A 108 -2.24 -4.21 10.09
N GLU A 109 -2.78 -5.21 10.77
CA GLU A 109 -2.55 -6.62 10.40
C GLU A 109 -3.73 -7.26 9.64
N ILE A 110 -4.94 -6.73 9.84
CA ILE A 110 -6.20 -7.31 9.33
C ILE A 110 -6.87 -6.30 8.40
N HIS A 111 -7.59 -6.76 7.38
CA HIS A 111 -8.42 -5.90 6.52
C HIS A 111 -9.57 -5.23 7.31
N GLY A 112 -9.86 -3.96 6.99
CA GLY A 112 -10.94 -3.19 7.61
C GLY A 112 -10.65 -2.71 9.03
N GLU A 113 -9.43 -2.93 9.53
CA GLU A 113 -8.99 -2.39 10.81
C GLU A 113 -8.88 -0.86 10.70
N ARG A 114 -9.60 -0.16 11.57
CA ARG A 114 -9.65 1.31 11.58
C ARG A 114 -9.13 1.85 12.90
N ARG A 115 -8.18 2.78 12.82
CA ARG A 115 -7.64 3.48 13.99
C ARG A 115 -7.63 4.99 13.80
N ILE A 116 -7.85 5.71 14.90
CA ILE A 116 -7.73 7.17 14.93
C ILE A 116 -6.25 7.50 15.11
N ILE A 117 -5.68 8.25 14.17
CA ILE A 117 -4.28 8.68 14.23
C ILE A 117 -4.15 10.12 14.73
N ALA A 118 -5.12 10.98 14.41
CA ALA A 118 -5.16 12.35 14.90
C ALA A 118 -6.58 12.74 15.31
N ASN A 119 -6.74 13.21 16.54
CA ASN A 119 -8.01 13.66 17.09
C ASN A 119 -8.34 15.09 16.65
N GLY A 120 -9.58 15.28 16.21
CA GLY A 120 -10.13 16.61 16.00
C GLY A 120 -10.28 17.38 17.31
N GLY A 121 -9.95 18.67 17.26
CA GLY A 121 -9.98 19.59 18.40
C GLY A 121 -11.40 19.77 18.95
N LYS A 122 -11.50 19.99 20.27
CA LYS A 122 -12.79 20.19 20.94
C LYS A 122 -13.40 21.54 20.56
N GLY A 123 -14.73 21.57 20.47
CA GLY A 123 -15.47 22.80 20.25
C GLY A 123 -15.36 23.75 21.44
N GLY A 124 -15.30 25.05 21.17
CA GLY A 124 -15.32 26.10 22.18
C GLY A 124 -16.71 26.28 22.78
N LEU A 125 -16.75 26.63 24.06
CA LEU A 125 -17.97 26.83 24.84
C LEU A 125 -18.54 28.23 24.57
N GLY A 126 -19.84 28.28 24.29
CA GLY A 126 -20.60 29.51 24.21
C GLY A 126 -20.83 30.14 25.59
N ASN A 127 -21.32 31.37 25.62
CA ASN A 127 -21.51 32.09 26.88
C ASN A 127 -22.57 31.47 27.81
N VAL A 128 -23.44 30.61 27.29
CA VAL A 128 -24.46 29.90 28.09
C VAL A 128 -23.83 29.04 29.20
N HIS A 129 -22.68 28.41 28.95
CA HIS A 129 -21.99 27.57 29.94
C HIS A 129 -21.36 28.34 31.09
N PHE A 130 -21.10 29.64 30.91
CA PHE A 130 -20.49 30.49 31.93
C PHE A 130 -21.53 31.17 32.83
N LYS A 131 -22.82 30.83 32.66
CA LYS A 131 -23.92 31.39 33.44
C LYS A 131 -23.94 30.78 34.83
N SER A 132 -23.90 31.62 35.86
CA SER A 132 -24.02 31.20 37.26
C SER A 132 -25.01 32.09 38.01
N SER A 133 -25.34 31.72 39.25
CA SER A 133 -26.21 32.52 40.12
C SER A 133 -25.67 33.93 40.36
N THR A 134 -24.34 34.08 40.37
CA THR A 134 -23.60 35.34 40.52
C THR A 134 -23.32 36.04 39.18
N ASN A 135 -23.16 35.29 38.09
CA ASN A 135 -22.89 35.81 36.74
C ASN A 135 -24.03 35.46 35.77
N ARG A 136 -25.08 36.29 35.76
CA ARG A 136 -26.30 36.03 34.98
C ARG A 136 -26.18 36.36 33.49
N ALA A 137 -25.25 37.23 33.10
CA ALA A 137 -25.04 37.69 31.72
C ALA A 137 -23.55 37.61 31.30
N PRO A 138 -22.98 36.39 31.30
CA PRO A 138 -21.58 36.18 30.91
C PRO A 138 -21.34 36.63 29.47
N ARG A 139 -20.25 37.36 29.26
CA ARG A 139 -19.72 37.73 27.93
C ARG A 139 -18.54 36.86 27.52
N GLN A 140 -18.20 35.86 28.33
CA GLN A 140 -17.09 34.95 28.10
C GLN A 140 -17.53 33.85 27.13
N CYS A 141 -16.64 33.49 26.21
CA CYS A 141 -16.74 32.33 25.34
C CYS A 141 -15.32 31.78 25.14
N THR A 142 -15.19 30.47 24.91
CA THR A 142 -13.89 29.88 24.58
C THR A 142 -13.77 29.62 23.09
N GLN A 143 -12.55 29.73 22.58
CA GLN A 143 -12.22 29.31 21.22
C GLN A 143 -12.16 27.79 21.16
N GLY A 144 -12.33 27.23 19.97
CA GLY A 144 -12.11 25.81 19.75
C GLY A 144 -10.65 25.44 19.98
N GLU A 145 -10.41 24.24 20.50
CA GLU A 145 -9.06 23.70 20.62
C GLU A 145 -8.51 23.37 19.23
N PRO A 146 -7.21 23.54 18.99
CA PRO A 146 -6.58 23.10 17.74
C PRO A 146 -6.67 21.57 17.60
N GLY A 147 -6.74 21.10 16.36
CA GLY A 147 -6.63 19.67 16.06
C GLY A 147 -5.20 19.16 16.27
N GLU A 148 -5.05 17.86 16.49
CA GLU A 148 -3.72 17.23 16.50
C GLU A 148 -3.06 17.29 15.11
N GLU A 149 -1.76 17.58 15.10
CA GLU A 149 -0.94 17.64 13.90
C GLU A 149 0.25 16.69 14.04
N PHE A 150 0.39 15.75 13.11
CA PHE A 150 1.49 14.78 13.12
C PHE A 150 2.21 14.72 11.78
N GLU A 151 3.53 14.54 11.83
CA GLU A 151 4.31 14.08 10.68
C GLU A 151 4.51 12.57 10.82
N LEU A 152 3.86 11.81 9.95
CA LEU A 152 3.82 10.36 10.00
C LEU A 152 4.79 9.75 9.00
N TYR A 153 5.43 8.68 9.43
CA TYR A 153 6.20 7.76 8.61
C TYR A 153 5.43 6.47 8.46
N LEU A 154 5.11 6.10 7.23
CA LEU A 154 4.41 4.86 6.89
C LEU A 154 5.40 3.91 6.26
N GLU A 155 5.40 2.66 6.74
CA GLU A 155 6.24 1.58 6.24
C GLU A 155 5.38 0.33 6.02
N LEU A 156 5.48 -0.28 4.84
CA LEU A 156 4.78 -1.52 4.52
C LEU A 156 5.69 -2.72 4.81
N LYS A 157 5.27 -3.62 5.71
CA LYS A 157 6.02 -4.85 6.05
C LYS A 157 5.99 -5.93 4.96
N VAL A 158 5.10 -5.81 3.97
CA VAL A 158 4.88 -6.83 2.92
C VAL A 158 5.70 -6.48 1.67
N LEU A 159 6.51 -7.45 1.20
CA LEU A 159 7.53 -7.22 0.17
C LEU A 159 7.05 -7.40 -1.28
N ALA A 160 6.18 -8.39 -1.58
CA ALA A 160 5.78 -8.67 -2.96
C ALA A 160 4.50 -9.51 -3.07
N ASP A 161 3.67 -9.19 -4.07
CA ASP A 161 2.50 -9.99 -4.47
C ASP A 161 2.91 -11.09 -5.46
N VAL A 162 3.93 -10.81 -6.30
CA VAL A 162 4.36 -11.69 -7.39
C VAL A 162 5.88 -11.90 -7.33
N GLY A 163 6.30 -13.16 -7.39
CA GLY A 163 7.72 -13.54 -7.44
C GLY A 163 8.16 -13.93 -8.86
N LEU A 164 9.31 -13.42 -9.32
CA LEU A 164 9.92 -13.86 -10.58
C LEU A 164 10.97 -14.96 -10.35
N LEU A 165 10.83 -16.05 -11.10
CA LEU A 165 11.75 -17.18 -11.20
C LEU A 165 12.35 -17.21 -12.61
N GLY A 166 13.57 -17.70 -12.76
CA GLY A 166 14.22 -17.80 -14.07
C GLY A 166 15.74 -17.72 -13.97
N MET A 167 16.42 -18.23 -15.01
CA MET A 167 17.87 -18.25 -15.10
C MET A 167 18.48 -16.84 -15.08
N PRO A 168 19.77 -16.70 -14.72
CA PRO A 168 20.49 -15.45 -14.92
C PRO A 168 20.44 -15.14 -16.43
N ASN A 169 20.00 -13.94 -16.80
CA ASN A 169 19.76 -13.51 -18.20
C ASN A 169 18.45 -13.96 -18.87
N ALA A 170 17.53 -14.62 -18.16
CA ALA A 170 16.16 -14.86 -18.65
C ALA A 170 15.36 -13.55 -18.90
N GLY A 171 15.90 -12.41 -18.46
CA GLY A 171 15.33 -11.08 -18.66
C GLY A 171 14.42 -10.62 -17.52
N LYS A 172 14.56 -11.20 -16.32
CA LYS A 172 13.80 -10.83 -15.10
C LYS A 172 13.86 -9.33 -14.81
N SER A 173 15.05 -8.75 -14.68
CA SER A 173 15.20 -7.32 -14.41
C SER A 173 14.68 -6.44 -15.57
N SER A 174 14.78 -6.93 -16.81
CA SER A 174 14.22 -6.23 -17.98
C SER A 174 12.70 -6.22 -17.95
N LEU A 175 12.08 -7.34 -17.56
CA LEU A 175 10.63 -7.42 -17.36
C LEU A 175 10.18 -6.44 -16.28
N ILE A 176 10.81 -6.47 -15.09
CA ILE A 176 10.47 -5.53 -14.00
C ILE A 176 10.56 -4.07 -14.48
N ARG A 177 11.59 -3.71 -15.25
CA ARG A 177 11.73 -2.36 -15.81
C ARG A 177 10.63 -1.99 -16.82
N SER A 178 10.14 -2.94 -17.59
CA SER A 178 9.13 -2.66 -18.62
C SER A 178 7.71 -2.56 -18.05
N ILE A 179 7.40 -3.32 -17.00
CA ILE A 179 6.06 -3.33 -16.37
C ILE A 179 5.93 -2.35 -15.20
N SER A 180 7.03 -1.88 -14.63
CA SER A 180 6.99 -1.01 -13.45
C SER A 180 6.62 0.43 -13.83
N ALA A 181 5.62 0.98 -13.13
CA ALA A 181 5.17 2.37 -13.26
C ALA A 181 6.18 3.38 -12.66
N ALA A 182 7.06 2.90 -11.78
CA ALA A 182 8.19 3.66 -11.24
C ALA A 182 9.51 3.05 -11.70
N LYS A 183 10.62 3.82 -11.66
CA LYS A 183 11.95 3.21 -11.85
C LYS A 183 12.14 2.09 -10.81
N PRO A 184 12.40 0.84 -11.24
CA PRO A 184 12.67 -0.25 -10.32
C PRO A 184 13.79 0.14 -9.37
N LYS A 185 13.59 -0.16 -8.09
CA LYS A 185 14.58 0.17 -7.06
C LYS A 185 15.17 -1.12 -6.53
N VAL A 186 16.48 -1.05 -6.35
CA VAL A 186 17.26 -2.05 -5.64
C VAL A 186 17.01 -1.78 -4.16
N ALA A 187 16.53 -2.79 -3.44
CA ALA A 187 16.10 -2.63 -2.05
C ALA A 187 17.13 -3.23 -1.08
N ASP A 188 17.48 -2.44 -0.07
CA ASP A 188 18.50 -2.77 0.94
C ASP A 188 17.81 -3.22 2.22
N TYR A 189 17.32 -4.47 2.25
CA TYR A 189 16.70 -5.00 3.47
C TYR A 189 17.78 -5.50 4.44
N PRO A 190 17.62 -5.27 5.76
CA PRO A 190 18.63 -5.62 6.78
C PRO A 190 18.91 -7.13 6.90
N PHE A 191 18.14 -7.97 6.22
CA PHE A 191 18.23 -9.43 6.21
C PHE A 191 18.59 -10.02 4.84
N THR A 192 18.84 -9.21 3.81
CA THR A 192 19.23 -9.68 2.47
C THR A 192 20.71 -9.41 2.20
N THR A 193 21.47 -10.43 1.83
CA THR A 193 22.86 -10.27 1.30
C THR A 193 22.87 -9.87 -0.18
N LEU A 194 21.82 -10.21 -0.91
CA LEU A 194 21.58 -9.82 -2.31
C LEU A 194 20.37 -8.90 -2.35
N GLN A 195 20.56 -7.66 -2.80
CA GLN A 195 19.50 -6.67 -2.89
C GLN A 195 18.48 -7.09 -3.97
N PRO A 196 17.22 -7.43 -3.62
CA PRO A 196 16.23 -7.81 -4.62
C PRO A 196 15.82 -6.61 -5.48
N ASN A 197 15.52 -6.89 -6.75
CA ASN A 197 14.92 -5.90 -7.65
C ASN A 197 13.41 -5.91 -7.44
N LEU A 198 12.86 -4.77 -7.01
CA LEU A 198 11.42 -4.59 -6.84
C LEU A 198 10.88 -3.61 -7.89
N GLY A 199 9.71 -3.93 -8.43
CA GLY A 199 8.95 -3.08 -9.32
C GLY A 199 7.49 -3.00 -8.89
N VAL A 200 6.92 -1.81 -8.99
CA VAL A 200 5.50 -1.60 -8.74
C VAL A 200 4.79 -1.46 -10.07
N VAL A 201 3.88 -2.39 -10.32
CA VAL A 201 3.08 -2.43 -11.53
C VAL A 201 1.76 -1.75 -11.23
N ARG A 202 1.45 -0.68 -11.96
CA ARG A 202 0.15 -0.02 -11.90
C ARG A 202 -0.66 -0.44 -13.12
N VAL A 203 -1.77 -1.14 -12.87
CA VAL A 203 -2.71 -1.56 -13.92
C VAL A 203 -3.75 -0.46 -14.17
N ASP A 204 -4.21 0.20 -13.10
CA ASP A 204 -5.19 1.29 -13.17
C ASP A 204 -5.03 2.25 -11.98
N ASN A 205 -5.91 3.24 -11.84
CA ASN A 205 -5.82 4.26 -10.79
C ASN A 205 -5.82 3.69 -9.37
N GLU A 206 -6.60 2.62 -9.11
CA GLU A 206 -6.72 1.98 -7.80
C GLU A 206 -6.10 0.57 -7.76
N ARG A 207 -5.63 0.05 -8.91
CA ARG A 207 -5.11 -1.32 -9.04
C ARG A 207 -3.61 -1.32 -9.25
N SER A 208 -2.89 -1.81 -8.26
CA SER A 208 -1.43 -1.96 -8.31
C SER A 208 -0.98 -3.24 -7.62
N PHE A 209 0.17 -3.78 -8.01
CA PHE A 209 0.80 -4.91 -7.32
C PHE A 209 2.32 -4.79 -7.36
N VAL A 210 2.98 -5.48 -6.44
CA VAL A 210 4.43 -5.47 -6.29
C VAL A 210 5.02 -6.77 -6.87
N VAL A 211 5.99 -6.61 -7.77
CA VAL A 211 6.77 -7.70 -8.35
C VAL A 211 8.18 -7.67 -7.77
N ALA A 212 8.62 -8.80 -7.24
CA ALA A 212 9.99 -9.00 -6.80
C ALA A 212 10.72 -10.02 -7.68
N ASP A 213 11.96 -9.68 -8.06
CA ASP A 213 12.92 -10.68 -8.50
C ASP A 213 13.35 -11.49 -7.29
N ILE A 214 13.26 -12.83 -7.38
CA ILE A 214 13.78 -13.73 -6.36
C ILE A 214 15.27 -13.94 -6.66
N PRO A 215 16.20 -13.27 -5.95
CA PRO A 215 17.62 -13.46 -6.16
C PRO A 215 18.03 -14.80 -5.55
N GLY A 216 19.04 -15.47 -6.13
CA GLY A 216 19.78 -16.51 -5.42
C GLY A 216 19.05 -17.83 -5.19
N LEU A 217 18.12 -18.25 -6.07
CA LEU A 217 17.91 -19.69 -6.22
C LEU A 217 19.18 -20.34 -6.78
N ILE A 218 19.83 -19.68 -7.74
CA ILE A 218 20.99 -20.20 -8.45
C ILE A 218 22.25 -19.66 -7.76
N GLU A 219 23.03 -20.57 -7.18
CA GLU A 219 24.30 -20.41 -6.43
C GLU A 219 24.18 -19.93 -4.97
N GLY A 220 24.26 -20.88 -4.03
CA GLY A 220 24.69 -20.62 -2.64
C GLY A 220 23.62 -20.69 -1.55
N ALA A 221 22.33 -20.86 -1.86
CA ALA A 221 21.28 -20.94 -0.83
C ALA A 221 21.26 -22.29 -0.08
N ALA A 222 21.97 -23.32 -0.55
CA ALA A 222 22.07 -24.62 0.11
C ALA A 222 23.08 -24.67 1.27
N ASP A 223 24.03 -23.73 1.35
CA ASP A 223 25.15 -23.76 2.34
C ASP A 223 24.91 -22.88 3.59
N GLY A 224 23.69 -22.90 4.11
CA GLY A 224 23.49 -22.79 5.57
C GLY A 224 23.85 -21.47 6.27
N HIS A 225 23.54 -20.31 5.69
CA HIS A 225 23.50 -19.06 6.45
C HIS A 225 22.04 -18.62 6.59
N GLY A 226 21.51 -18.55 7.82
CA GLY A 226 20.10 -18.36 8.19
C GLY A 226 19.39 -17.07 7.72
N LEU A 227 19.91 -16.41 6.69
CA LEU A 227 19.41 -15.18 6.05
C LEU A 227 18.39 -15.47 4.94
N GLY A 228 18.51 -16.61 4.23
CA GLY A 228 17.56 -17.02 3.19
C GLY A 228 16.16 -17.38 3.72
N HIS A 229 16.08 -17.94 4.93
CA HIS A 229 14.84 -18.42 5.53
C HIS A 229 13.88 -17.28 5.94
N GLN A 230 14.38 -16.08 6.20
CA GLN A 230 13.55 -14.89 6.46
C GLN A 230 13.06 -14.27 5.15
N PHE A 231 13.92 -14.08 4.15
CA PHE A 231 13.51 -13.60 2.82
C PHE A 231 12.45 -14.52 2.17
N LEU A 232 12.63 -15.84 2.29
CA LEU A 232 11.67 -16.82 1.80
C LEU A 232 10.34 -16.80 2.58
N ARG A 233 10.37 -16.53 3.89
CA ARG A 233 9.13 -16.30 4.68
C ARG A 233 8.33 -15.10 4.18
N HIS A 234 8.98 -14.10 3.58
CA HIS A 234 8.28 -12.99 2.94
C HIS A 234 7.79 -13.37 1.53
N LEU A 235 8.51 -14.25 0.81
CA LEU A 235 8.04 -14.84 -0.45
C LEU A 235 6.89 -15.85 -0.24
N ASP A 236 6.74 -16.42 0.95
CA ASP A 236 5.57 -17.23 1.32
C ASP A 236 4.26 -16.43 1.27
N ARG A 237 4.31 -15.10 1.27
CA ARG A 237 3.13 -14.25 1.04
C ARG A 237 2.90 -13.86 -0.42
N THR A 238 3.78 -14.25 -1.36
CA THR A 238 3.51 -14.07 -2.79
C THR A 238 2.32 -14.92 -3.21
N LYS A 239 1.39 -14.34 -3.95
CA LYS A 239 0.21 -15.03 -4.45
C LYS A 239 0.49 -15.82 -5.72
N LEU A 240 1.46 -15.36 -6.53
CA LEU A 240 1.77 -15.93 -7.83
C LEU A 240 3.28 -15.97 -8.08
N LEU A 241 3.74 -17.06 -8.69
CA LEU A 241 5.11 -17.19 -9.21
C LEU A 241 5.12 -17.12 -10.74
N LEU A 242 5.93 -16.24 -11.31
CA LEU A 242 6.17 -16.18 -12.75
C LEU A 242 7.51 -16.81 -13.07
N HIS A 243 7.48 -17.87 -13.87
CA HIS A 243 8.68 -18.56 -14.32
C HIS A 243 9.06 -18.07 -15.70
N LEU A 244 10.06 -17.20 -15.75
CA LEU A 244 10.64 -16.67 -16.97
C LEU A 244 11.61 -17.66 -17.60
N ILE A 245 11.33 -18.01 -18.85
CA ILE A 245 12.16 -18.89 -19.68
C ILE A 245 12.65 -18.09 -20.89
N ASP A 246 13.95 -18.14 -21.15
CA ASP A 246 14.53 -17.59 -22.37
C ASP A 246 14.30 -18.56 -23.54
N ILE A 247 13.56 -18.14 -24.57
CA ILE A 247 13.32 -18.99 -25.74
C ILE A 247 14.34 -18.79 -26.87
N ALA A 248 15.25 -17.84 -26.72
CA ALA A 248 16.30 -17.57 -27.68
C ALA A 248 17.66 -17.46 -26.95
N PRO A 249 18.11 -18.56 -26.31
CA PRO A 249 19.44 -18.59 -25.72
C PRO A 249 20.48 -18.35 -26.82
N PHE A 250 21.54 -17.59 -26.48
CA PHE A 250 22.64 -17.32 -27.41
C PHE A 250 23.43 -18.58 -27.79
N ASP A 251 23.38 -19.60 -26.94
CA ASP A 251 24.00 -20.90 -27.15
C ASP A 251 22.91 -21.91 -27.55
N GLU A 252 22.99 -22.43 -28.78
CA GLU A 252 22.04 -23.41 -29.32
C GLU A 252 22.09 -24.77 -28.59
N SER A 253 23.10 -25.02 -27.76
CA SER A 253 23.19 -26.24 -26.94
C SER A 253 22.32 -26.20 -25.67
N VAL A 254 21.81 -25.03 -25.31
CA VAL A 254 20.96 -24.83 -24.12
C VAL A 254 19.52 -25.22 -24.46
N ASP A 255 18.97 -26.20 -23.73
CA ASP A 255 17.57 -26.61 -23.84
C ASP A 255 16.73 -25.86 -22.81
N PRO A 256 15.86 -24.91 -23.22
CA PRO A 256 15.08 -24.09 -22.28
C PRO A 256 14.19 -24.91 -21.33
N ALA A 257 13.73 -26.09 -21.78
CA ALA A 257 12.93 -26.97 -20.94
C ALA A 257 13.75 -27.57 -19.78
N LYS A 258 15.03 -27.90 -20.01
CA LYS A 258 15.90 -28.45 -18.97
C LYS A 258 16.27 -27.39 -17.93
N GLU A 259 16.51 -26.16 -18.36
CA GLU A 259 16.76 -25.04 -17.44
C GLU A 259 15.54 -24.78 -16.56
N ALA A 260 14.35 -24.79 -17.15
CA ALA A 260 13.12 -24.65 -16.41
C ALA A 260 12.94 -25.79 -15.40
N ASP A 261 13.18 -27.05 -15.78
CA ASP A 261 13.12 -28.19 -14.86
C ASP A 261 14.17 -28.10 -13.74
N ALA A 262 15.36 -27.56 -14.01
CA ALA A 262 16.39 -27.34 -12.99
C ALA A 262 15.89 -26.39 -11.90
N ILE A 263 15.29 -25.25 -12.29
CA ILE A 263 14.71 -24.26 -11.36
C ILE A 263 13.53 -24.87 -10.58
N VAL A 264 12.69 -25.68 -11.24
CA VAL A 264 11.54 -26.34 -10.58
C VAL A 264 12.01 -27.34 -9.53
N ASN A 265 13.04 -28.14 -9.84
CA ASN A 265 13.63 -29.09 -8.90
C ASN A 265 14.30 -28.39 -7.73
N GLU A 266 14.93 -27.25 -7.98
CA GLU A 266 15.53 -26.40 -6.96
C GLU A 266 14.46 -25.83 -6.02
N LEU A 267 13.40 -25.24 -6.58
CA LEU A 267 12.26 -24.75 -5.81
C LEU A 267 11.69 -25.84 -4.88
N LYS A 268 11.57 -27.07 -5.40
CA LYS A 268 11.10 -28.24 -4.64
C LYS A 268 12.03 -28.64 -3.50
N LYS A 269 13.34 -28.52 -3.67
CA LYS A 269 14.33 -28.81 -2.61
C LYS A 269 14.27 -27.78 -1.48
N TYR A 270 13.92 -26.53 -1.79
CA TYR A 270 13.91 -25.44 -0.82
C TYR A 270 12.61 -25.35 -0.01
N SER A 271 11.45 -25.33 -0.66
CA SER A 271 10.16 -25.26 0.03
C SER A 271 9.05 -25.93 -0.77
N MET A 272 8.38 -26.88 -0.14
CA MET A 272 7.21 -27.54 -0.74
C MET A 272 6.02 -26.58 -0.85
N ASP A 273 5.93 -25.61 0.07
CA ASP A 273 4.86 -24.61 0.07
C ASP A 273 4.99 -23.66 -1.13
N LEU A 274 6.21 -23.17 -1.43
CA LEU A 274 6.45 -22.39 -2.66
C LEU A 274 6.26 -23.22 -3.93
N PHE A 275 6.63 -24.51 -3.91
CA PHE A 275 6.47 -25.38 -5.06
C PHE A 275 5.00 -25.60 -5.44
N ASN A 276 4.11 -25.69 -4.44
CA ASN A 276 2.68 -25.91 -4.63
C ASN A 276 1.91 -24.64 -5.03
N LYS A 277 2.54 -23.45 -4.98
CA LYS A 277 1.88 -22.21 -5.38
C LYS A 277 1.51 -22.18 -6.86
N PRO A 278 0.47 -21.40 -7.22
CA PRO A 278 0.16 -21.17 -8.61
C PRO A 278 1.38 -20.53 -9.28
N ARG A 279 1.79 -21.14 -10.39
CA ARG A 279 2.94 -20.74 -11.18
C ARG A 279 2.50 -20.60 -12.63
N TRP A 280 2.96 -19.55 -13.32
CA TRP A 280 2.75 -19.35 -14.76
C TRP A 280 4.09 -19.36 -15.49
N LEU A 281 4.10 -19.91 -16.71
CA LEU A 281 5.29 -19.85 -17.57
C LEU A 281 5.25 -18.56 -18.39
N VAL A 282 6.38 -17.87 -18.45
CA VAL A 282 6.55 -16.64 -19.22
C VAL A 282 7.73 -16.83 -20.16
N LEU A 283 7.43 -17.08 -21.44
CA LEU A 283 8.39 -17.23 -22.51
C LEU A 283 8.85 -15.83 -22.96
N ASN A 284 10.10 -15.49 -22.70
CA ASN A 284 10.66 -14.16 -22.97
C ASN A 284 11.61 -14.19 -24.18
N LYS A 285 11.83 -13.01 -24.79
CA LYS A 285 12.64 -12.78 -26.01
C LYS A 285 12.02 -13.31 -27.32
N ILE A 286 10.70 -13.25 -27.43
CA ILE A 286 9.96 -13.61 -28.67
C ILE A 286 10.35 -12.77 -29.89
N ASP A 287 11.03 -11.65 -29.69
CA ASP A 287 11.52 -10.78 -30.77
C ASP A 287 12.73 -11.37 -31.51
N LEU A 288 13.45 -12.32 -30.91
CA LEU A 288 14.65 -12.92 -31.50
C LEU A 288 14.35 -14.18 -32.32
N THR A 289 13.13 -14.69 -32.30
CA THR A 289 12.76 -15.93 -33.01
C THR A 289 11.39 -15.85 -33.65
N SER A 290 11.27 -16.37 -34.87
CA SER A 290 9.98 -16.53 -35.57
C SER A 290 9.26 -17.85 -35.23
N LYS A 291 9.92 -18.76 -34.50
CA LYS A 291 9.42 -20.11 -34.17
C LYS A 291 8.80 -20.22 -32.77
N VAL A 292 8.16 -19.15 -32.31
CA VAL A 292 7.60 -19.07 -30.95
C VAL A 292 6.63 -20.21 -30.66
N ASP A 293 5.70 -20.50 -31.59
CA ASP A 293 4.68 -21.54 -31.40
C ASP A 293 5.26 -22.95 -31.32
N GLN A 294 6.34 -23.22 -32.06
CA GLN A 294 7.01 -24.53 -32.02
C GLN A 294 7.69 -24.74 -30.67
N ILE A 295 8.48 -23.76 -30.22
CA ILE A 295 9.20 -23.81 -28.94
C ILE A 295 8.22 -23.88 -27.77
N GLN A 296 7.11 -23.13 -27.84
CA GLN A 296 6.05 -23.18 -26.84
C GLN A 296 5.47 -24.59 -26.71
N ASN A 297 5.17 -25.25 -27.83
CA ASN A 297 4.63 -26.62 -27.82
C ASN A 297 5.65 -27.63 -27.31
N GLU A 298 6.93 -27.48 -27.67
CA GLU A 298 8.01 -28.33 -27.16
C GLU A 298 8.16 -28.22 -25.64
N ILE A 299 8.21 -27.00 -25.10
CA ILE A 299 8.30 -26.76 -23.65
C ILE A 299 7.07 -27.32 -22.95
N LYS A 300 5.87 -27.05 -23.48
CA LYS A 300 4.61 -27.57 -22.92
C LYS A 300 4.59 -29.09 -22.83
N ASN A 301 5.04 -29.77 -23.89
CA ASN A 301 5.08 -31.22 -23.95
C ASN A 301 6.16 -31.82 -23.05
N LYS A 302 7.38 -31.26 -23.06
CA LYS A 302 8.50 -31.73 -22.24
C LYS A 302 8.23 -31.58 -20.74
N MET A 303 7.70 -30.42 -20.32
CA MET A 303 7.40 -30.13 -18.92
C MET A 303 6.02 -30.67 -18.46
N GLN A 304 5.23 -31.26 -19.36
CA GLN A 304 3.85 -31.68 -19.11
C GLN A 304 3.00 -30.57 -18.47
N TRP A 305 3.19 -29.35 -18.95
CA TRP A 305 2.64 -28.15 -18.31
C TRP A 305 1.15 -27.96 -18.62
N SER A 306 0.33 -27.86 -17.57
CA SER A 306 -1.12 -27.62 -17.66
C SER A 306 -1.54 -26.18 -17.33
N GLY A 307 -0.63 -25.36 -16.81
CA GLY A 307 -0.91 -23.98 -16.41
C GLY A 307 -0.90 -22.98 -17.58
N LYS A 308 -1.14 -21.70 -17.25
CA LYS A 308 -1.05 -20.60 -18.24
C LYS A 308 0.39 -20.42 -18.74
N ILE A 309 0.52 -20.09 -20.02
CA ILE A 309 1.78 -19.75 -20.69
C ILE A 309 1.60 -18.40 -21.37
N PHE A 310 2.52 -17.47 -21.12
CA PHE A 310 2.53 -16.15 -21.73
C PHE A 310 3.79 -15.97 -22.58
N CYS A 311 3.63 -15.36 -23.74
CA CYS A 311 4.72 -15.07 -24.67
C CYS A 311 4.97 -13.56 -24.70
N ILE A 312 6.14 -13.13 -24.25
CA ILE A 312 6.46 -11.71 -24.08
C ILE A 312 7.80 -11.33 -24.70
N SER A 313 7.94 -10.05 -25.03
CA SER A 313 9.24 -9.42 -25.22
C SER A 313 9.37 -8.32 -24.18
N ALA A 314 10.14 -8.59 -23.12
CA ALA A 314 10.35 -7.64 -22.03
C ALA A 314 10.96 -6.31 -22.53
N ILE A 315 11.83 -6.37 -23.54
CA ILE A 315 12.52 -5.18 -24.08
C ILE A 315 11.57 -4.33 -24.93
N ASN A 316 10.76 -4.96 -25.78
CA ASN A 316 9.86 -4.25 -26.69
C ASN A 316 8.47 -3.96 -26.07
N GLY A 317 8.19 -4.49 -24.88
CA GLY A 317 6.91 -4.36 -24.19
C GLY A 317 5.76 -5.19 -24.79
N LYS A 318 6.03 -6.01 -25.81
CA LYS A 318 5.02 -6.87 -26.46
C LYS A 318 4.57 -7.96 -25.49
N GLY A 319 3.25 -8.14 -25.35
CA GLY A 319 2.64 -9.13 -24.44
C GLY A 319 2.70 -8.76 -22.95
N CYS A 320 3.45 -7.73 -22.56
CA CYS A 320 3.62 -7.35 -21.15
C CYS A 320 2.31 -6.80 -20.55
N ARG A 321 1.51 -6.03 -21.32
CA ARG A 321 0.22 -5.50 -20.84
C ARG A 321 -0.77 -6.62 -20.52
N GLU A 322 -0.94 -7.56 -21.44
CA GLU A 322 -1.84 -8.72 -21.26
C GLU A 322 -1.43 -9.55 -20.05
N LEU A 323 -0.12 -9.80 -19.88
CA LEU A 323 0.43 -10.45 -18.69
C LEU A 323 0.05 -9.68 -17.42
N THR A 324 0.25 -8.35 -17.36
CA THR A 324 -0.08 -7.56 -16.15
C THR A 324 -1.57 -7.54 -15.82
N PHE A 325 -2.46 -7.53 -16.81
CA PHE A 325 -3.90 -7.60 -16.58
C PHE A 325 -4.33 -8.95 -16.02
N GLU A 326 -3.83 -10.04 -16.61
CA GLU A 326 -4.13 -11.39 -16.11
C GLU A 326 -3.58 -11.61 -14.71
N ILE A 327 -2.37 -11.13 -14.42
CA ILE A 327 -1.79 -11.19 -13.06
C ILE A 327 -2.70 -10.47 -12.07
N MET A 328 -3.12 -9.25 -12.38
CA MET A 328 -4.00 -8.49 -11.47
C MET A 328 -5.31 -9.21 -11.23
N LYS A 329 -5.92 -9.75 -12.30
CA LYS A 329 -7.13 -10.56 -12.17
C LYS A 329 -6.92 -11.77 -11.25
N HIS A 330 -5.80 -12.48 -11.39
CA HIS A 330 -5.51 -13.62 -10.51
C HIS A 330 -5.26 -13.20 -9.05
N ILE A 331 -4.63 -12.04 -8.82
CA ILE A 331 -4.43 -11.47 -7.49
C ILE A 331 -5.77 -11.08 -6.85
N GLU A 332 -6.73 -10.60 -7.64
CA GLU A 332 -8.09 -10.28 -7.21
C GLU A 332 -8.89 -11.56 -6.92
N ASP A 333 -8.90 -12.53 -7.84
CA ASP A 333 -9.61 -13.82 -7.66
C ASP A 333 -9.10 -14.57 -6.41
N SER A 334 -7.79 -14.57 -6.18
CA SER A 334 -7.18 -15.18 -4.97
C SER A 334 -7.39 -14.39 -3.67
N LYS A 335 -8.16 -13.30 -3.69
CA LYS A 335 -8.66 -12.65 -2.45
C LYS A 335 -10.06 -13.14 -2.08
N GLU A 336 -10.84 -13.65 -3.02
CA GLU A 336 -12.22 -14.12 -2.73
C GLU A 336 -12.26 -15.51 -2.09
N ASP A 337 -11.17 -16.28 -2.20
CA ASP A 337 -11.05 -17.66 -1.70
C ASP A 337 -10.46 -17.78 -0.26
N ASP A 338 -9.88 -16.70 0.29
CA ASP A 338 -9.29 -16.61 1.65
C ASP A 338 -10.25 -15.93 2.65
#